data_AF-A0A0F0CK38-F1
#
_entry.id   AF-A0A0F0CK38-F1
#
_cell.length_a   1.000
_cell.length_b   1.000
_cell.length_c   1.000
_cell.angle_alpha   90.00
_cell.angle_beta   90.00
_cell.angle_gamma   90.00
#
_symmetry.space_group_name_H-M   'P 1'
#
loop_
_entity.id
_entity.type
_entity.pdbx_description
1 polymer ?
#
loop_
_entity_poly.entity_id
_entity_poly.type
_entity_poly.pdbx_seq_one_letter_code
_entity_poly.pdbx_strand_id
1 'polypeptide(L)'
;MSKYNFYYDESEHSRKINYQTVSASNYYDNFVTMVVGWSAEKDDILQRHAFFEAKYADRKDRNGEIKSTMFQQKQFKYGFASLNKQNAQFVNDFLSLFDEEIHIYFSVSSKIEYLMLQVFQGYENSFLFDADFMKYSITKALVIYRPKEIIKCLYESPEDFLEELKKFFRDKIECNKNNLELKQAEMMAFQEILLVLDEISDAPELDWDYHMPFDGFYKYLQEKNLQNYSLIIDKEGESEEESKTLKSAREIGLDNSDEADSMEHSGLRMADMMAGIISKLLKGLCDSLRYQSLDESTNKKILDVGWFCLSEVQLELYKKLYRLICEWQPAWYKSYSGIYSDNLVVFNALLNFMNHFESVEQIRADIDMQGEYFNAFACEQLARYFERRRCKLPIEPVIPFDEESYLNSRGGKAYFDSMNQLLLPLHEGSQTFDVLLVGVDQKFTPIITILKDGESECFRLPNELSEWVCSVVGMAARGMNLFPTKVTFSNINGSYYVDIL
;
A
#
# COMPACT_ATOMS: atom_id res chain seq x y z
N MET A 1 -13.87 13.27 -23.83
CA MET A 1 -13.03 12.26 -23.17
C MET A 1 -13.71 10.91 -23.34
N SER A 2 -12.98 9.90 -23.83
CA SER A 2 -13.52 8.54 -23.98
C SER A 2 -13.98 7.99 -22.64
N LYS A 3 -15.08 7.22 -22.65
CA LYS A 3 -15.59 6.55 -21.44
C LYS A 3 -14.72 5.33 -21.17
N TYR A 4 -14.36 5.09 -19.91
CA TYR A 4 -13.66 3.88 -19.48
C TYR A 4 -14.59 2.98 -18.67
N ASN A 5 -14.52 1.67 -18.92
CA ASN A 5 -15.24 0.67 -18.13
C ASN A 5 -14.24 -0.07 -17.25
N PHE A 6 -14.51 -0.13 -15.95
CA PHE A 6 -13.73 -0.82 -14.95
C PHE A 6 -14.56 -1.90 -14.27
N TYR A 7 -13.89 -2.96 -13.86
CA TYR A 7 -14.48 -4.16 -13.28
C TYR A 7 -13.69 -4.55 -12.03
N TYR A 8 -14.38 -4.68 -10.91
CA TYR A 8 -13.80 -4.96 -9.60
C TYR A 8 -14.16 -6.36 -9.13
N ASP A 9 -13.17 -7.09 -8.63
CA ASP A 9 -13.36 -8.32 -7.86
C ASP A 9 -12.31 -8.43 -6.75
N GLU A 10 -12.52 -9.35 -5.82
CA GLU A 10 -11.79 -9.50 -4.58
C GLU A 10 -11.42 -10.96 -4.26
N SER A 11 -10.40 -11.16 -3.43
CA SER A 11 -9.92 -12.47 -3.02
C SER A 11 -9.42 -12.45 -1.57
N GLU A 12 -9.47 -13.63 -0.93
CA GLU A 12 -9.07 -13.82 0.48
C GLU A 12 -9.88 -12.94 1.44
N HIS A 13 -11.18 -12.84 1.14
CA HIS A 13 -12.17 -12.12 1.92
C HIS A 13 -12.38 -12.71 3.32
N SER A 14 -12.71 -11.86 4.28
CA SER A 14 -13.20 -12.28 5.60
C SER A 14 -14.25 -11.31 6.12
N ARG A 15 -15.54 -11.66 5.93
CA ARG A 15 -16.71 -10.83 6.33
C ARG A 15 -16.67 -10.38 7.78
N LYS A 16 -16.07 -11.17 8.66
CA LYS A 16 -15.78 -10.83 10.05
C LYS A 16 -14.36 -11.24 10.36
N ILE A 17 -13.54 -10.31 10.84
CA ILE A 17 -12.27 -10.65 11.44
C ILE A 17 -12.59 -10.97 12.89
N ASN A 18 -12.44 -12.23 13.30
CA ASN A 18 -12.67 -12.66 14.68
C ASN A 18 -11.70 -13.80 15.01
N TYR A 19 -11.68 -14.22 16.27
CA TYR A 19 -10.79 -15.29 16.72
C TYR A 19 -10.89 -16.57 15.86
N GLN A 20 -12.11 -16.97 15.47
CA GLN A 20 -12.32 -18.16 14.63
C GLN A 20 -11.67 -18.01 13.25
N THR A 21 -11.83 -16.84 12.65
CA THR A 21 -11.28 -16.52 11.32
C THR A 21 -9.75 -16.51 11.35
N VAL A 22 -9.14 -15.79 12.31
CA VAL A 22 -7.68 -15.68 12.41
C VAL A 22 -7.03 -17.01 12.83
N SER A 23 -7.76 -17.83 13.58
CA SER A 23 -7.27 -19.15 14.02
C SER A 23 -7.40 -20.26 12.99
N ALA A 24 -8.12 -20.02 11.88
CA ALA A 24 -8.32 -21.02 10.83
C ALA A 24 -6.99 -21.43 10.18
N SER A 25 -6.84 -22.72 9.86
CA SER A 25 -5.60 -23.25 9.30
C SER A 25 -5.27 -22.66 7.92
N ASN A 26 -6.29 -22.25 7.17
CA ASN A 26 -6.18 -21.62 5.86
C ASN A 26 -6.21 -20.08 5.91
N TYR A 27 -6.20 -19.48 7.12
CA TYR A 27 -6.23 -18.03 7.28
C TYR A 27 -5.04 -17.36 6.62
N TYR A 28 -5.35 -16.37 5.78
CA TYR A 28 -4.40 -15.45 5.19
C TYR A 28 -4.78 -14.03 5.55
N ASP A 29 -3.76 -13.27 5.95
CA ASP A 29 -3.95 -11.94 6.50
C ASP A 29 -4.41 -10.94 5.44
N ASN A 30 -3.79 -10.94 4.25
CA ASN A 30 -4.17 -9.93 3.27
C ASN A 30 -5.50 -10.20 2.60
N PHE A 31 -6.29 -9.14 2.49
CA PHE A 31 -7.39 -9.00 1.56
C PHE A 31 -6.85 -8.37 0.28
N VAL A 32 -7.16 -8.97 -0.87
CA VAL A 32 -6.62 -8.56 -2.16
C VAL A 32 -7.76 -8.19 -3.09
N THR A 33 -7.69 -7.01 -3.70
CA THR A 33 -8.69 -6.55 -4.67
C THR A 33 -8.05 -6.30 -6.01
N MET A 34 -8.83 -6.40 -7.07
CA MET A 34 -8.39 -6.18 -8.43
C MET A 34 -9.41 -5.34 -9.16
N VAL A 35 -8.93 -4.32 -9.88
CA VAL A 35 -9.69 -3.59 -10.86
C VAL A 35 -9.01 -3.72 -12.21
N VAL A 36 -9.73 -4.22 -13.20
CA VAL A 36 -9.32 -4.23 -14.61
C VAL A 36 -10.22 -3.30 -15.40
N GLY A 37 -9.68 -2.56 -16.36
CA GLY A 37 -10.52 -1.69 -17.19
C GLY A 37 -9.86 -1.21 -18.46
N TRP A 38 -10.68 -0.69 -19.36
CA TRP A 38 -10.24 -0.22 -20.68
C TRP A 38 -11.23 0.78 -21.24
N SER A 39 -10.86 1.44 -22.33
CA SER A 39 -11.76 2.34 -23.05
C SER A 39 -12.98 1.57 -23.58
N ALA A 40 -14.17 2.12 -23.43
CA ALA A 40 -15.42 1.55 -23.95
C ALA A 40 -15.43 1.40 -25.49
N GLU A 41 -14.46 1.99 -26.19
CA GLU A 41 -14.28 1.86 -27.64
C GLU A 41 -13.49 0.58 -28.03
N LYS A 42 -12.96 -0.17 -27.07
CA LYS A 42 -12.11 -1.36 -27.27
C LYS A 42 -12.85 -2.67 -27.07
N ASP A 43 -13.75 -2.98 -28.01
CA ASP A 43 -14.55 -4.21 -27.98
C ASP A 43 -13.75 -5.48 -28.31
N ASP A 44 -12.56 -5.36 -28.89
CA ASP A 44 -11.72 -6.52 -29.27
C ASP A 44 -11.20 -7.29 -28.04
N ILE A 45 -11.03 -6.63 -26.89
CA ILE A 45 -10.66 -7.25 -25.62
C ILE A 45 -11.70 -8.31 -25.22
N LEU A 46 -12.99 -7.99 -25.36
CA LEU A 46 -14.08 -8.93 -25.06
C LEU A 46 -14.06 -10.13 -26.01
N GLN A 47 -13.71 -9.92 -27.28
CA GLN A 47 -13.56 -11.01 -28.25
C GLN A 47 -12.38 -11.92 -27.90
N ARG A 48 -11.22 -11.35 -27.54
CA ARG A 48 -10.04 -12.11 -27.08
C ARG A 48 -10.37 -12.96 -25.85
N HIS A 49 -11.08 -12.38 -24.88
CA HIS A 49 -11.54 -13.12 -23.71
C HIS A 49 -12.50 -14.26 -24.07
N ALA A 50 -13.46 -14.02 -24.96
CA ALA A 50 -14.39 -15.06 -25.41
C ALA A 50 -13.68 -16.23 -26.10
N PHE A 51 -12.66 -15.97 -26.93
CA PHE A 51 -11.83 -17.03 -27.53
C PHE A 51 -11.04 -17.80 -26.47
N PHE A 52 -10.53 -17.13 -25.44
CA PHE A 52 -9.87 -17.77 -24.32
C PHE A 52 -10.83 -18.69 -23.54
N GLU A 53 -12.04 -18.21 -23.20
CA GLU A 53 -13.03 -19.04 -22.50
C GLU A 53 -13.51 -20.22 -23.33
N ALA A 54 -13.63 -20.07 -24.66
CA ALA A 54 -13.96 -21.17 -25.56
C ALA A 54 -12.84 -22.22 -25.61
N LYS A 55 -11.57 -21.78 -25.62
CA LYS A 55 -10.40 -22.67 -25.60
C LYS A 55 -10.33 -23.50 -24.32
N TYR A 56 -10.74 -22.93 -23.20
CA TYR A 56 -10.73 -23.58 -21.87
C TYR A 56 -12.12 -23.93 -21.37
N ALA A 57 -13.05 -24.26 -22.26
CA ALA A 57 -14.42 -24.57 -21.90
C ALA A 57 -14.54 -25.76 -20.92
N ASP A 58 -13.57 -26.68 -20.92
CA ASP A 58 -13.46 -27.79 -19.97
C ASP A 58 -13.18 -27.35 -18.51
N ARG A 59 -12.76 -26.10 -18.32
CA ARG A 59 -12.42 -25.49 -17.02
C ARG A 59 -13.58 -24.71 -16.41
N LYS A 60 -14.71 -24.60 -17.11
CA LYS A 60 -15.89 -23.89 -16.62
C LYS A 60 -16.48 -24.59 -15.40
N ASP A 61 -16.93 -23.80 -14.44
CA ASP A 61 -17.65 -24.29 -13.27
C ASP A 61 -19.11 -24.64 -13.63
N ARG A 62 -19.90 -24.95 -12.61
CA ARG A 62 -21.32 -25.31 -12.76
C ARG A 62 -22.20 -24.18 -13.32
N ASN A 63 -21.74 -22.92 -13.23
CA ASN A 63 -22.43 -21.74 -13.76
C ASN A 63 -21.97 -21.42 -15.19
N GLY A 64 -20.99 -22.16 -15.72
CA GLY A 64 -20.47 -21.94 -17.07
C GLY A 64 -19.36 -20.89 -17.13
N GLU A 65 -18.78 -20.52 -15.99
CA GLU A 65 -17.76 -19.48 -15.85
C GLU A 65 -16.39 -20.08 -15.55
N ILE A 66 -15.32 -19.42 -15.97
CA ILE A 66 -13.97 -19.81 -15.55
C ILE A 66 -13.53 -18.89 -14.42
N LYS A 67 -13.58 -19.39 -13.18
CA LYS A 67 -13.22 -18.63 -11.97
C LYS A 67 -11.86 -19.03 -11.39
N SER A 68 -11.24 -18.12 -10.67
CA SER A 68 -9.95 -18.28 -10.00
C SER A 68 -9.93 -19.40 -8.95
N THR A 69 -11.11 -19.83 -8.50
CA THR A 69 -11.35 -20.95 -7.58
C THR A 69 -10.97 -22.31 -8.17
N MET A 70 -10.85 -22.41 -9.50
CA MET A 70 -10.33 -23.62 -10.16
C MET A 70 -8.89 -23.94 -9.74
N PHE A 71 -8.15 -22.92 -9.28
CA PHE A 71 -6.81 -23.07 -8.72
C PHE A 71 -6.85 -23.31 -7.21
N GLN A 72 -6.10 -24.31 -6.74
CA GLN A 72 -5.93 -24.59 -5.32
C GLN A 72 -4.64 -23.93 -4.80
N GLN A 73 -4.64 -23.45 -3.55
CA GLN A 73 -3.46 -22.81 -2.93
C GLN A 73 -2.19 -23.67 -3.02
N LYS A 74 -2.30 -25.00 -2.88
CA LYS A 74 -1.17 -25.92 -2.97
C LYS A 74 -0.43 -25.88 -4.32
N GLN A 75 -1.11 -25.44 -5.38
CA GLN A 75 -0.53 -25.29 -6.73
C GLN A 75 0.34 -24.03 -6.85
N PHE A 76 0.36 -23.19 -5.82
CA PHE A 76 1.17 -21.97 -5.70
C PHE A 76 2.12 -22.04 -4.50
N LYS A 77 2.38 -23.24 -3.94
CA LYS A 77 3.25 -23.43 -2.76
C LYS A 77 4.62 -22.76 -2.94
N TYR A 78 5.21 -22.92 -4.12
CA TYR A 78 6.47 -22.30 -4.54
C TYR A 78 6.25 -21.28 -5.67
N GLY A 79 5.14 -20.53 -5.58
CA GLY A 79 4.69 -19.64 -6.65
C GLY A 79 4.45 -20.40 -7.96
N PHE A 80 4.83 -19.80 -9.09
CA PHE A 80 4.63 -20.43 -10.41
C PHE A 80 5.42 -21.73 -10.62
N ALA A 81 6.50 -21.97 -9.87
CA ALA A 81 7.26 -23.22 -9.94
C ALA A 81 6.41 -24.45 -9.60
N SER A 82 5.35 -24.28 -8.80
CA SER A 82 4.43 -25.35 -8.42
C SER A 82 3.34 -25.66 -9.45
N LEU A 83 3.17 -24.83 -10.48
CA LEU A 83 2.18 -25.08 -11.53
C LEU A 83 2.59 -26.27 -12.40
N ASN A 84 1.63 -27.15 -12.67
CA ASN A 84 1.81 -28.16 -13.72
C ASN A 84 1.77 -27.52 -15.12
N LYS A 85 2.20 -28.25 -16.14
CA LYS A 85 2.25 -27.76 -17.53
C LYS A 85 0.92 -27.19 -18.03
N GLN A 86 -0.20 -27.82 -17.72
CA GLN A 86 -1.52 -27.38 -18.18
C GLN A 86 -1.93 -26.05 -17.55
N ASN A 87 -1.73 -25.92 -16.24
CA ASN A 87 -2.05 -24.71 -15.51
C ASN A 87 -1.08 -23.57 -15.83
N ALA A 88 0.21 -23.86 -16.04
CA ALA A 88 1.17 -22.86 -16.50
C ALA A 88 0.77 -22.33 -17.89
N GLN A 89 0.35 -23.20 -18.81
CA GLN A 89 -0.16 -22.76 -20.12
C GLN A 89 -1.44 -21.93 -20.00
N PHE A 90 -2.38 -22.35 -19.14
CA PHE A 90 -3.60 -21.57 -18.89
C PHE A 90 -3.27 -20.16 -18.41
N VAL A 91 -2.42 -20.03 -17.38
CA VAL A 91 -2.03 -18.73 -16.83
C VAL A 91 -1.28 -17.91 -17.89
N ASN A 92 -0.40 -18.54 -18.67
CA ASN A 92 0.29 -17.88 -19.77
C ASN A 92 -0.69 -17.25 -20.77
N ASP A 93 -1.71 -18.01 -21.17
CA ASP A 93 -2.68 -17.57 -22.17
C ASP A 93 -3.62 -16.50 -21.59
N PHE A 94 -3.99 -16.62 -20.31
CA PHE A 94 -4.74 -15.61 -19.58
C PHE A 94 -3.97 -14.29 -19.48
N LEU A 95 -2.71 -14.31 -19.02
CA LEU A 95 -1.89 -13.10 -18.91
C LEU A 95 -1.62 -12.46 -20.29
N SER A 96 -1.70 -13.24 -21.37
CA SER A 96 -1.56 -12.73 -22.75
C SER A 96 -2.83 -12.06 -23.29
N LEU A 97 -3.93 -12.04 -22.52
CA LEU A 97 -5.10 -11.22 -22.82
C LEU A 97 -4.86 -9.73 -22.57
N PHE A 98 -3.86 -9.40 -21.75
CA PHE A 98 -3.54 -8.04 -21.37
C PHE A 98 -2.53 -7.42 -22.33
N ASP A 99 -2.69 -6.12 -22.56
CA ASP A 99 -1.75 -5.26 -23.29
C ASP A 99 -1.66 -3.89 -22.60
N GLU A 100 -0.93 -2.96 -23.21
CA GLU A 100 -0.73 -1.62 -22.67
C GLU A 100 -2.01 -0.76 -22.65
N GLU A 101 -3.09 -1.16 -23.31
CA GLU A 101 -4.37 -0.41 -23.31
C GLU A 101 -5.28 -0.83 -22.15
N ILE A 102 -4.98 -1.96 -21.50
CA ILE A 102 -5.72 -2.43 -20.32
C ILE A 102 -5.11 -1.84 -19.05
N HIS A 103 -5.94 -1.12 -18.32
CA HIS A 103 -5.66 -0.63 -16.99
C HIS A 103 -5.81 -1.77 -15.98
N ILE A 104 -4.83 -1.86 -15.08
CA ILE A 104 -4.86 -2.75 -13.91
C ILE A 104 -4.56 -1.88 -12.69
N TYR A 105 -5.40 -1.99 -11.67
CA TYR A 105 -5.21 -1.48 -10.33
C TYR A 105 -5.45 -2.60 -9.34
N PHE A 106 -4.70 -2.65 -8.23
CA PHE A 106 -4.97 -3.64 -7.19
C PHE A 106 -4.60 -3.12 -5.80
N SER A 107 -5.29 -3.62 -4.78
CA SER A 107 -4.95 -3.32 -3.39
C SER A 107 -4.58 -4.59 -2.62
N VAL A 108 -3.68 -4.44 -1.65
CA VAL A 108 -3.30 -5.48 -0.69
C VAL A 108 -3.39 -4.89 0.71
N SER A 109 -4.43 -5.28 1.44
CA SER A 109 -4.78 -4.71 2.75
C SER A 109 -4.59 -5.76 3.84
N SER A 110 -3.95 -5.43 4.96
CA SER A 110 -3.82 -6.37 6.09
C SER A 110 -5.02 -6.29 7.02
N LYS A 111 -5.62 -7.45 7.33
CA LYS A 111 -6.73 -7.56 8.26
C LYS A 111 -6.29 -7.23 9.69
N ILE A 112 -5.11 -7.71 10.08
CA ILE A 112 -4.54 -7.39 11.39
C ILE A 112 -4.15 -5.92 11.48
N GLU A 113 -3.60 -5.32 10.42
CA GLU A 113 -3.32 -3.88 10.38
C GLU A 113 -4.56 -3.06 10.65
N TYR A 114 -5.66 -3.35 9.94
CA TYR A 114 -6.93 -2.65 10.14
C TYR A 114 -7.33 -2.65 11.62
N LEU A 115 -7.34 -3.81 12.27
CA LEU A 115 -7.65 -3.91 13.69
C LEU A 115 -6.70 -3.07 14.56
N MET A 116 -5.39 -3.12 14.30
CA MET A 116 -4.40 -2.38 15.08
C MET A 116 -4.53 -0.87 14.89
N LEU A 117 -4.91 -0.40 13.70
CA LEU A 117 -5.19 1.03 13.48
C LEU A 117 -6.37 1.51 14.31
N GLN A 118 -7.42 0.70 14.48
CA GLN A 118 -8.57 1.04 15.31
C GLN A 118 -8.25 0.97 16.80
N VAL A 119 -7.53 -0.07 17.23
CA VAL A 119 -7.11 -0.24 18.63
C VAL A 119 -6.19 0.89 19.09
N PHE A 120 -5.28 1.34 18.23
CA PHE A 120 -4.29 2.37 18.55
C PHE A 120 -4.59 3.73 17.89
N GLN A 121 -5.85 4.03 17.59
CA GLN A 121 -6.21 5.27 16.91
C GLN A 121 -5.80 6.54 17.67
N GLY A 122 -5.77 6.48 19.02
CA GLY A 122 -5.36 7.61 19.87
C GLY A 122 -3.87 7.96 19.81
N TYR A 123 -3.02 7.10 19.22
CA TYR A 123 -1.61 7.38 19.06
C TYR A 123 -1.36 8.17 17.78
N GLU A 124 -0.82 9.37 17.92
CA GLU A 124 -0.47 10.28 16.82
C GLU A 124 1.04 10.50 16.72
N ASN A 125 1.51 10.82 15.51
CA ASN A 125 2.92 11.15 15.29
C ASN A 125 3.29 12.45 16.02
N SER A 126 4.44 12.47 16.66
CA SER A 126 5.01 13.66 17.30
C SER A 126 6.52 13.73 17.05
N PHE A 127 7.14 14.82 17.49
CA PHE A 127 8.58 15.02 17.33
C PHE A 127 9.42 13.91 17.95
N LEU A 128 8.92 13.37 19.07
CA LEU A 128 9.60 12.39 19.91
C LEU A 128 9.14 10.96 19.64
N PHE A 129 8.08 10.76 18.85
CA PHE A 129 7.42 9.48 18.71
C PHE A 129 6.79 9.28 17.32
N ASP A 130 7.19 8.21 16.64
CA ASP A 130 6.62 7.77 15.36
C ASP A 130 5.53 6.72 15.63
N ALA A 131 4.28 7.18 15.71
CA ALA A 131 3.12 6.33 15.95
C ALA A 131 2.87 5.35 14.82
N ASP A 132 3.16 5.74 13.57
CA ASP A 132 2.99 4.84 12.43
C ASP A 132 4.00 3.69 12.49
N PHE A 133 5.25 3.97 12.87
CA PHE A 133 6.27 2.94 13.06
C PHE A 133 5.90 2.00 14.22
N MET A 134 5.32 2.52 15.30
CA MET A 134 4.79 1.70 16.39
C MET A 134 3.68 0.77 15.88
N LYS A 135 2.64 1.31 15.24
CA LYS A 135 1.48 0.55 14.71
C LYS A 135 1.93 -0.49 13.68
N TYR A 136 2.86 -0.13 12.81
CA TYR A 136 3.49 -1.06 11.85
C TYR A 136 4.23 -2.19 12.57
N SER A 137 5.05 -1.88 13.57
CA SER A 137 5.86 -2.86 14.29
C SER A 137 5.01 -3.84 15.09
N ILE A 138 3.94 -3.34 15.75
CA ILE A 138 2.94 -4.19 16.41
C ILE A 138 2.25 -5.10 15.38
N THR A 139 1.74 -4.51 14.29
CA THR A 139 1.08 -5.26 13.21
C THR A 139 1.98 -6.37 12.67
N LYS A 140 3.23 -6.04 12.33
CA LYS A 140 4.21 -6.99 11.80
C LYS A 140 4.45 -8.13 12.77
N ALA A 141 4.63 -7.84 14.06
CA ALA A 141 4.80 -8.88 15.07
C ALA A 141 3.59 -9.82 15.15
N LEU A 142 2.37 -9.29 15.10
CA LEU A 142 1.15 -10.09 15.15
C LEU A 142 0.94 -10.92 13.87
N VAL A 143 1.25 -10.38 12.69
CA VAL A 143 1.14 -11.10 11.41
C VAL A 143 2.18 -12.23 11.32
N ILE A 144 3.43 -11.96 11.71
CA ILE A 144 4.54 -12.91 11.61
C ILE A 144 4.43 -14.03 12.65
N TYR A 145 4.12 -13.68 13.91
CA TYR A 145 4.10 -14.65 15.01
C TYR A 145 2.73 -15.27 15.28
N ARG A 146 1.66 -14.65 14.77
CA ARG A 146 0.26 -15.08 14.99
C ARG A 146 -0.04 -15.54 16.42
N PRO A 147 0.23 -14.71 17.44
CA PRO A 147 -0.05 -15.08 18.82
C PRO A 147 -1.58 -15.15 19.02
N LYS A 148 -2.13 -16.37 18.88
CA LYS A 148 -3.59 -16.60 18.85
C LYS A 148 -4.29 -16.07 20.08
N GLU A 149 -3.68 -16.18 21.26
CA GLU A 149 -4.25 -15.70 22.51
C GLU A 149 -4.39 -14.17 22.54
N ILE A 150 -3.45 -13.41 21.96
CA ILE A 150 -3.56 -11.94 21.88
C ILE A 150 -4.73 -11.54 20.98
N ILE A 151 -4.85 -12.19 19.82
CA ILE A 151 -5.97 -11.93 18.91
C ILE A 151 -7.30 -12.33 19.57
N LYS A 152 -7.31 -13.37 20.40
CA LYS A 152 -8.48 -13.79 21.17
C LYS A 152 -8.88 -12.72 22.19
N CYS A 153 -7.93 -12.20 22.96
CA CYS A 153 -8.18 -11.14 23.95
C CYS A 153 -8.87 -9.94 23.33
N LEU A 154 -8.52 -9.56 22.10
CA LEU A 154 -9.15 -8.42 21.41
C LEU A 154 -10.69 -8.54 21.30
N TYR A 155 -11.23 -9.76 21.21
CA TYR A 155 -12.68 -9.98 21.07
C TYR A 155 -13.35 -10.47 22.36
N GLU A 156 -12.65 -11.28 23.16
CA GLU A 156 -13.25 -11.96 24.32
C GLU A 156 -12.97 -11.26 25.64
N SER A 157 -11.84 -10.56 25.77
CA SER A 157 -11.42 -9.86 26.99
C SER A 157 -10.56 -8.63 26.66
N PRO A 158 -11.13 -7.59 26.01
CA PRO A 158 -10.37 -6.42 25.56
C PRO A 158 -9.61 -5.71 26.69
N GLU A 159 -10.13 -5.78 27.92
CA GLU A 159 -9.48 -5.25 29.13
C GLU A 159 -8.09 -5.86 29.41
N ASP A 160 -7.87 -7.11 29.02
CA ASP A 160 -6.61 -7.83 29.23
C ASP A 160 -5.66 -7.71 28.03
N PHE A 161 -6.15 -7.24 26.88
CA PHE A 161 -5.43 -7.23 25.61
C PHE A 161 -4.09 -6.50 25.72
N LEU A 162 -4.09 -5.31 26.33
CA LEU A 162 -2.90 -4.48 26.46
C LEU A 162 -1.79 -5.16 27.26
N GLU A 163 -2.13 -5.78 28.39
CA GLU A 163 -1.14 -6.44 29.24
C GLU A 163 -0.62 -7.74 28.64
N GLU A 164 -1.47 -8.52 27.97
CA GLU A 164 -1.01 -9.71 27.22
C GLU A 164 -0.14 -9.32 26.01
N LEU A 165 -0.44 -8.20 25.33
CA LEU A 165 0.43 -7.67 24.27
C LEU A 165 1.79 -7.23 24.80
N LYS A 166 1.83 -6.49 25.92
CA LYS A 166 3.09 -6.08 26.56
C LYS A 166 3.92 -7.28 27.02
N LYS A 167 3.26 -8.29 27.59
CA LYS A 167 3.90 -9.55 28.00
C LYS A 167 4.49 -10.28 26.80
N PHE A 168 3.74 -10.38 25.70
CA PHE A 168 4.25 -10.94 24.45
C PHE A 168 5.54 -10.25 23.96
N PHE A 169 5.58 -8.92 23.98
CA PHE A 169 6.80 -8.19 23.61
C PHE A 169 7.97 -8.46 24.57
N ARG A 170 7.72 -8.53 25.88
CA ARG A 170 8.74 -8.89 26.88
C ARG A 170 9.30 -10.29 26.63
N ASP A 171 8.44 -11.27 26.39
CA ASP A 171 8.83 -12.66 26.10
C ASP A 171 9.64 -12.74 24.79
N LYS A 172 9.26 -11.96 23.78
CA LYS A 172 9.99 -11.87 22.51
C LYS A 172 11.36 -11.20 22.66
N ILE A 173 11.48 -10.14 23.45
CA ILE A 173 12.78 -9.53 23.76
C ILE A 173 13.71 -10.55 24.41
N GLU A 174 13.21 -11.36 25.34
CA GLU A 174 14.02 -12.41 25.97
C GLU A 174 14.47 -13.48 24.97
N CYS A 175 13.54 -13.97 24.14
CA CYS A 175 13.84 -14.94 23.09
C CYS A 175 14.89 -14.42 22.08
N ASN A 176 14.80 -13.14 21.71
CA ASN A 176 15.69 -12.50 20.74
C ASN A 176 17.15 -12.39 21.22
N LYS A 177 17.42 -12.47 22.53
CA LYS A 177 18.79 -12.50 23.06
C LYS A 177 19.59 -13.71 22.57
N ASN A 178 18.93 -14.78 22.14
CA ASN A 178 19.58 -15.96 21.58
C ASN A 178 20.25 -15.68 20.21
N ASN A 179 19.85 -14.61 19.51
CA ASN A 179 20.47 -14.21 18.25
C ASN A 179 20.38 -12.69 18.04
N LEU A 180 21.23 -11.95 18.76
CA LEU A 180 21.23 -10.48 18.70
C LEU A 180 21.56 -9.93 17.32
N GLU A 181 22.46 -10.58 16.57
CA GLU A 181 22.85 -10.12 15.23
C GLU A 181 21.65 -10.04 14.28
N LEU A 182 20.77 -11.04 14.32
CA LEU A 182 19.56 -11.07 13.50
C LEU A 182 18.42 -10.22 14.08
N LYS A 183 18.36 -10.07 15.41
CA LYS A 183 17.16 -9.59 16.13
C LYS A 183 17.29 -8.23 16.80
N GLN A 184 18.44 -7.55 16.69
CA GLN A 184 18.66 -6.26 17.35
C GLN A 184 17.60 -5.21 17.00
N ALA A 185 17.28 -5.05 15.71
CA ALA A 185 16.30 -4.04 15.27
C ALA A 185 14.89 -4.35 15.77
N GLU A 186 14.48 -5.64 15.76
CA GLU A 186 13.19 -6.07 16.31
C GLU A 186 13.13 -5.84 17.82
N MET A 187 14.20 -6.16 18.54
CA MET A 187 14.29 -5.94 19.99
C MET A 187 14.19 -4.45 20.35
N MET A 188 14.86 -3.57 19.60
CA MET A 188 14.77 -2.11 19.80
C MET A 188 13.34 -1.61 19.58
N ALA A 189 12.69 -2.03 18.49
CA ALA A 189 11.30 -1.64 18.22
C ALA A 189 10.35 -2.09 19.35
N PHE A 190 10.51 -3.31 19.87
CA PHE A 190 9.69 -3.80 21.00
C PHE A 190 9.96 -3.05 22.29
N GLN A 191 11.20 -2.64 22.55
CA GLN A 191 11.53 -1.80 23.71
C GLN A 191 10.90 -0.41 23.60
N GLU A 192 10.99 0.22 22.42
CA GLU A 192 10.35 1.51 22.15
C GLU A 192 8.83 1.43 22.32
N ILE A 193 8.19 0.40 21.77
CA ILE A 193 6.76 0.13 21.97
C ILE A 193 6.44 0.06 23.47
N LEU A 194 7.18 -0.74 24.25
CA LEU A 194 6.92 -0.90 25.68
C LEU A 194 7.09 0.38 26.51
N LEU A 195 7.85 1.37 26.02
CA LEU A 195 8.03 2.65 26.69
C LEU A 195 6.82 3.59 26.53
N VAL A 196 6.12 3.50 25.40
CA VAL A 196 5.02 4.41 25.05
C VAL A 196 3.65 3.78 25.19
N LEU A 197 3.55 2.45 25.12
CA LEU A 197 2.29 1.74 25.05
C LEU A 197 1.63 1.74 26.44
N ASP A 198 0.62 2.59 26.64
CA ASP A 198 -0.04 2.83 27.93
C ASP A 198 -1.55 2.59 27.89
N GLU A 199 -2.20 2.86 26.76
CA GLU A 199 -3.64 2.66 26.57
C GLU A 199 -4.01 2.08 25.19
N ILE A 200 -5.29 1.72 25.05
CA ILE A 200 -5.96 1.35 23.80
C ILE A 200 -7.24 2.19 23.67
N SER A 201 -7.82 2.25 22.48
CA SER A 201 -9.10 2.91 22.28
C SER A 201 -10.24 2.27 23.09
N ASP A 202 -11.11 3.10 23.67
CA ASP A 202 -12.27 2.66 24.49
C ASP A 202 -13.30 1.81 23.72
N ALA A 203 -13.44 2.02 22.41
CA ALA A 203 -14.43 1.35 21.57
C ALA A 203 -13.92 1.16 20.13
N PRO A 204 -12.98 0.23 19.89
CA PRO A 204 -12.43 0.00 18.56
C PRO A 204 -13.51 -0.56 17.62
N GLU A 205 -13.59 -0.03 16.39
CA GLU A 205 -14.43 -0.60 15.34
C GLU A 205 -13.77 -1.86 14.77
N LEU A 206 -14.37 -3.04 14.98
CA LEU A 206 -13.75 -4.32 14.58
C LEU A 206 -14.35 -4.92 13.31
N ASP A 207 -15.43 -4.34 12.79
CA ASP A 207 -16.06 -4.77 11.55
C ASP A 207 -15.19 -4.39 10.36
N TRP A 208 -15.04 -5.30 9.39
CA TRP A 208 -14.17 -5.04 8.24
C TRP A 208 -14.69 -3.88 7.37
N ASP A 209 -13.75 -3.02 6.98
CA ASP A 209 -13.98 -1.86 6.13
C ASP A 209 -13.45 -2.07 4.69
N TYR A 210 -14.25 -1.68 3.71
CA TYR A 210 -13.96 -1.81 2.27
C TYR A 210 -13.54 -0.50 1.62
N HIS A 211 -13.43 0.62 2.36
CA HIS A 211 -13.08 1.92 1.79
C HIS A 211 -11.68 1.96 1.19
N MET A 212 -10.70 1.29 1.80
CA MET A 212 -9.27 1.39 1.42
C MET A 212 -8.98 1.04 -0.06
N PRO A 213 -9.47 -0.07 -0.63
CA PRO A 213 -9.36 -0.34 -2.07
C PRO A 213 -9.89 0.81 -2.96
N PHE A 214 -11.01 1.42 -2.59
CA PHE A 214 -11.64 2.47 -3.38
C PHE A 214 -10.95 3.82 -3.23
N ASP A 215 -10.43 4.13 -2.04
CA ASP A 215 -9.59 5.30 -1.81
C ASP A 215 -8.35 5.28 -2.72
N GLY A 216 -7.67 4.14 -2.81
CA GLY A 216 -6.54 3.97 -3.73
C GLY A 216 -6.95 4.03 -5.20
N PHE A 217 -8.09 3.43 -5.58
CA PHE A 217 -8.57 3.47 -6.96
C PHE A 217 -9.01 4.88 -7.38
N TYR A 218 -9.64 5.64 -6.49
CA TYR A 218 -9.98 7.04 -6.71
C TYR A 218 -8.71 7.87 -7.01
N LYS A 219 -7.67 7.71 -6.20
CA LYS A 219 -6.36 8.35 -6.43
C LYS A 219 -5.73 7.94 -7.76
N TYR A 220 -5.85 6.67 -8.14
CA TYR A 220 -5.41 6.16 -9.45
C TYR A 220 -6.16 6.85 -10.61
N LEU A 221 -7.49 6.98 -10.53
CA LEU A 221 -8.27 7.67 -11.56
C LEU A 221 -7.86 9.15 -11.68
N GLN A 222 -7.61 9.83 -10.56
CA GLN A 222 -7.15 11.22 -10.57
C GLN A 222 -5.77 11.35 -11.22
N GLU A 223 -4.80 10.50 -10.83
CA GLU A 223 -3.45 10.47 -11.42
C GLU A 223 -3.48 10.24 -12.93
N LYS A 224 -4.38 9.35 -13.40
CA LYS A 224 -4.52 9.03 -14.82
C LYS A 224 -5.46 9.98 -15.57
N ASN A 225 -6.04 10.98 -14.90
CA ASN A 225 -7.04 11.90 -15.43
C ASN A 225 -8.24 11.20 -16.10
N LEU A 226 -8.75 10.14 -15.46
CA LEU A 226 -9.84 9.31 -15.96
C LEU A 226 -11.16 9.67 -15.28
N GLN A 227 -11.71 10.83 -15.65
CA GLN A 227 -12.93 11.37 -15.02
C GLN A 227 -14.22 10.74 -15.59
N ASN A 228 -14.22 10.30 -16.86
CA ASN A 228 -15.38 9.68 -17.49
C ASN A 228 -15.26 8.14 -17.40
N TYR A 229 -15.76 7.57 -16.32
CA TYR A 229 -15.66 6.14 -16.05
C TYR A 229 -16.99 5.51 -15.62
N SER A 230 -17.04 4.19 -15.66
CA SER A 230 -18.05 3.32 -15.04
C SER A 230 -17.32 2.22 -14.29
N LEU A 231 -17.69 1.96 -13.04
CA LEU A 231 -17.14 0.87 -12.24
C LEU A 231 -18.23 -0.17 -11.98
N ILE A 232 -17.99 -1.41 -12.40
CA ILE A 232 -18.86 -2.56 -12.13
C ILE A 232 -18.19 -3.42 -11.07
N ILE A 233 -18.88 -3.66 -9.96
CA ILE A 233 -18.41 -4.46 -8.82
C ILE A 233 -19.11 -5.83 -8.88
N ASP A 234 -18.37 -6.93 -8.70
CA ASP A 234 -18.99 -8.26 -8.60
C ASP A 234 -19.96 -8.28 -7.41
N LYS A 235 -21.18 -8.75 -7.65
CA LYS A 235 -22.26 -8.66 -6.68
C LYS A 235 -21.99 -9.54 -5.46
N GLU A 236 -21.72 -8.90 -4.31
CA GLU A 236 -21.60 -9.56 -3.01
C GLU A 236 -22.83 -9.33 -2.13
N GLY A 237 -23.35 -10.37 -1.45
CA GLY A 237 -24.45 -10.23 -0.49
C GLY A 237 -25.83 -10.68 -0.98
N GLU A 238 -26.89 -10.27 -0.27
CA GLU A 238 -28.26 -10.68 -0.58
C GLU A 238 -28.80 -9.99 -1.84
N SER A 239 -29.66 -10.70 -2.58
CA SER A 239 -30.34 -10.15 -3.75
C SER A 239 -31.19 -8.94 -3.34
N GLU A 240 -31.16 -7.88 -4.14
CA GLU A 240 -31.92 -6.62 -3.96
C GLU A 240 -31.37 -5.61 -2.91
N GLU A 241 -30.33 -5.96 -2.15
CA GLU A 241 -29.67 -5.03 -1.22
C GLU A 241 -28.30 -4.58 -1.72
N GLU A 242 -27.97 -3.30 -1.62
CA GLU A 242 -26.62 -2.81 -1.92
C GLU A 242 -25.57 -3.41 -0.97
N SER A 243 -24.50 -3.96 -1.53
CA SER A 243 -23.42 -4.54 -0.72
C SER A 243 -22.66 -3.48 0.06
N LYS A 244 -21.94 -3.91 1.11
CA LYS A 244 -20.99 -3.05 1.81
C LYS A 244 -19.90 -2.52 0.87
N THR A 245 -19.47 -3.35 -0.08
CA THR A 245 -18.45 -3.01 -1.08
C THR A 245 -18.90 -1.86 -1.99
N LEU A 246 -20.13 -1.92 -2.53
CA LEU A 246 -20.69 -0.83 -3.34
C LEU A 246 -20.88 0.46 -2.52
N LYS A 247 -21.38 0.34 -1.28
CA LYS A 247 -21.56 1.48 -0.39
C LYS A 247 -20.24 2.21 -0.14
N SER A 248 -19.19 1.47 0.23
CA SER A 248 -17.86 2.05 0.44
C SER A 248 -17.29 2.72 -0.81
N ALA A 249 -17.52 2.17 -2.01
CA ALA A 249 -17.11 2.81 -3.25
C ALA A 249 -17.77 4.19 -3.43
N ARG A 250 -19.08 4.28 -3.22
CA ARG A 250 -19.85 5.54 -3.32
C ARG A 250 -19.49 6.53 -2.23
N GLU A 251 -19.26 6.06 -1.00
CA GLU A 251 -18.84 6.90 0.14
C GLU A 251 -17.47 7.56 -0.09
N ILE A 252 -16.55 6.92 -0.84
CA ILE A 252 -15.29 7.53 -1.30
C ILE A 252 -15.50 8.60 -2.40
N GLY A 253 -16.68 8.63 -3.04
CA GLY A 253 -16.98 9.51 -4.19
C GLY A 253 -16.85 8.82 -5.55
N LEU A 254 -16.86 7.48 -5.59
CA LEU A 254 -16.97 6.73 -6.85
C LEU A 254 -18.43 6.58 -7.28
N ASP A 255 -19.12 7.69 -7.52
CA ASP A 255 -20.57 7.73 -7.75
C ASP A 255 -21.03 6.93 -8.98
N ASN A 256 -20.16 6.79 -10.00
CA ASN A 256 -20.43 6.01 -11.21
C ASN A 256 -20.13 4.52 -11.00
N SER A 257 -20.64 3.95 -9.91
CA SER A 257 -20.47 2.54 -9.53
C SER A 257 -21.80 1.81 -9.43
N ASP A 258 -21.80 0.59 -9.99
CA ASP A 258 -22.93 -0.35 -9.98
C ASP A 258 -22.42 -1.77 -9.68
N GLU A 259 -23.35 -2.67 -9.35
CA GLU A 259 -23.06 -4.08 -9.17
C GLU A 259 -23.65 -4.92 -10.30
N ALA A 260 -22.97 -6.02 -10.64
CA ALA A 260 -23.49 -6.97 -11.61
C ALA A 260 -23.05 -8.41 -11.32
N ASP A 261 -23.73 -9.35 -11.94
CA ASP A 261 -23.36 -10.77 -11.90
C ASP A 261 -22.21 -11.03 -12.89
N SER A 262 -21.17 -11.71 -12.42
CA SER A 262 -20.01 -12.09 -13.24
C SER A 262 -20.38 -12.92 -14.47
N MET A 263 -21.53 -13.61 -14.50
CA MET A 263 -22.01 -14.32 -15.70
C MET A 263 -22.22 -13.38 -16.89
N GLU A 264 -22.63 -12.13 -16.65
CA GLU A 264 -22.95 -11.15 -17.69
C GLU A 264 -21.75 -10.29 -18.09
N HIS A 265 -20.68 -10.27 -17.27
CA HIS A 265 -19.53 -9.39 -17.45
C HIS A 265 -18.19 -10.11 -17.49
N SER A 266 -17.63 -10.27 -18.69
CA SER A 266 -16.28 -10.82 -18.89
C SER A 266 -15.19 -10.08 -18.10
N GLY A 267 -15.34 -8.76 -17.91
CA GLY A 267 -14.38 -7.97 -17.13
C GLY A 267 -14.34 -8.36 -15.65
N LEU A 268 -15.47 -8.74 -15.04
CA LEU A 268 -15.50 -9.26 -13.68
C LEU A 268 -14.73 -10.59 -13.59
N ARG A 269 -14.93 -11.49 -14.55
CA ARG A 269 -14.18 -12.77 -14.60
C ARG A 269 -12.68 -12.57 -14.82
N MET A 270 -12.28 -11.54 -15.55
CA MET A 270 -10.87 -11.14 -15.67
C MET A 270 -10.31 -10.60 -14.34
N ALA A 271 -11.09 -9.78 -13.62
CA ALA A 271 -10.72 -9.29 -12.30
C ALA A 271 -10.59 -10.43 -11.28
N ASP A 272 -11.56 -11.35 -11.20
CA ASP A 272 -11.53 -12.57 -10.35
C ASP A 272 -10.23 -13.35 -10.58
N MET A 273 -9.97 -13.71 -11.85
CA MET A 273 -8.84 -14.54 -12.21
C MET A 273 -7.51 -13.88 -11.81
N MET A 274 -7.36 -12.58 -12.04
CA MET A 274 -6.14 -11.86 -11.66
C MET A 274 -6.03 -11.69 -10.14
N ALA A 275 -7.11 -11.31 -9.43
CA ALA A 275 -7.15 -11.22 -7.98
C ALA A 275 -6.74 -12.55 -7.34
N GLY A 276 -7.32 -13.65 -7.83
CA GLY A 276 -7.09 -14.99 -7.33
C GLY A 276 -5.71 -15.57 -7.70
N ILE A 277 -5.06 -15.13 -8.77
CA ILE A 277 -3.66 -15.51 -9.07
C ILE A 277 -2.71 -14.76 -8.13
N ILE A 278 -2.89 -13.43 -8.00
CA ILE A 278 -2.03 -12.59 -7.17
C ILE A 278 -2.16 -12.99 -5.68
N SER A 279 -3.37 -13.22 -5.19
CA SER A 279 -3.61 -13.63 -3.80
C SER A 279 -2.94 -14.96 -3.47
N LYS A 280 -2.99 -15.95 -4.38
CA LYS A 280 -2.35 -17.26 -4.18
C LYS A 280 -0.82 -17.16 -4.20
N LEU A 281 -0.25 -16.30 -5.05
CA LEU A 281 1.19 -16.01 -5.06
C LEU A 281 1.63 -15.34 -3.76
N LEU A 282 0.93 -14.28 -3.35
CA LEU A 282 1.18 -13.58 -2.09
C LEU A 282 1.08 -14.51 -0.88
N LYS A 283 0.05 -15.35 -0.83
CA LYS A 283 -0.17 -16.34 0.22
C LYS A 283 0.92 -17.40 0.25
N GLY A 284 1.33 -17.92 -0.91
CA GLY A 284 2.44 -18.88 -1.01
C GLY A 284 3.76 -18.27 -0.50
N LEU A 285 4.02 -17.02 -0.87
CA LEU A 285 5.20 -16.26 -0.45
C LEU A 285 5.21 -16.03 1.07
N CYS A 286 4.09 -15.56 1.62
CA CYS A 286 3.90 -15.36 3.05
C CYS A 286 4.05 -16.68 3.83
N ASP A 287 3.44 -17.76 3.34
CA ASP A 287 3.53 -19.08 3.96
C ASP A 287 4.96 -19.62 3.99
N SER A 288 5.73 -19.37 2.93
CA SER A 288 7.14 -19.79 2.82
C SER A 288 8.07 -19.01 3.75
N LEU A 289 7.76 -17.73 4.02
CA LEU A 289 8.54 -16.85 4.89
C LEU A 289 8.04 -16.82 6.34
N ARG A 290 7.03 -17.62 6.66
CA ARG A 290 6.45 -17.69 8.01
C ARG A 290 7.21 -18.63 8.93
N TYR A 291 7.40 -18.19 10.17
CA TYR A 291 7.88 -19.02 11.26
C TYR A 291 6.76 -19.92 11.79
N GLN A 292 7.08 -21.19 12.04
CA GLN A 292 6.15 -22.21 12.55
C GLN A 292 6.28 -22.41 14.07
N SER A 293 7.35 -21.92 14.69
CA SER A 293 7.56 -22.00 16.14
C SER A 293 8.37 -20.79 16.68
N LEU A 294 8.37 -20.64 18.00
CA LEU A 294 9.20 -19.64 18.69
C LEU A 294 10.70 -19.92 18.47
N ASP A 295 11.14 -21.17 18.53
CA ASP A 295 12.55 -21.53 18.32
C ASP A 295 12.99 -21.25 16.88
N GLU A 296 12.10 -21.43 15.90
CA GLU A 296 12.40 -21.09 14.51
C GLU A 296 12.58 -19.58 14.35
N SER A 297 11.90 -18.77 15.15
CA SER A 297 11.88 -17.32 14.99
C SER A 297 13.22 -16.62 15.20
N THR A 298 14.18 -17.24 15.88
CA THR A 298 15.55 -16.71 16.05
C THR A 298 16.47 -17.07 14.90
N ASN A 299 15.99 -17.85 13.92
CA ASN A 299 16.74 -18.23 12.74
C ASN A 299 16.32 -17.38 11.53
N LYS A 300 17.23 -17.28 10.57
CA LYS A 300 16.94 -16.66 9.28
C LYS A 300 15.93 -17.51 8.52
N LYS A 301 14.89 -16.88 7.97
CA LYS A 301 13.92 -17.53 7.10
C LYS A 301 14.14 -17.04 5.66
N ILE A 302 14.42 -17.95 4.74
CA ILE A 302 14.61 -17.67 3.32
C ILE A 302 13.65 -18.51 2.49
N LEU A 303 13.45 -18.15 1.23
CA LEU A 303 12.69 -18.98 0.31
C LEU A 303 13.41 -20.29 0.03
N ASP A 304 12.65 -21.38 0.10
CA ASP A 304 13.09 -22.71 -0.28
C ASP A 304 13.52 -22.75 -1.75
N VAL A 305 14.50 -23.61 -2.05
CA VAL A 305 15.02 -23.83 -3.41
C VAL A 305 13.92 -24.13 -4.44
N GLY A 306 12.81 -24.73 -4.00
CA GLY A 306 11.63 -25.01 -4.83
C GLY A 306 11.04 -23.78 -5.53
N TRP A 307 11.21 -22.57 -5.00
CA TRP A 307 10.77 -21.31 -5.64
C TRP A 307 11.51 -21.00 -6.94
N PHE A 308 12.73 -21.50 -7.08
CA PHE A 308 13.65 -21.21 -8.18
C PHE A 308 13.77 -22.37 -9.18
N CYS A 309 13.16 -23.52 -8.86
CA CYS A 309 13.07 -24.69 -9.74
C CYS A 309 12.02 -24.49 -10.84
N LEU A 310 12.30 -23.57 -11.77
CA LEU A 310 11.39 -23.16 -12.84
C LEU A 310 11.68 -23.90 -14.16
N SER A 311 10.63 -24.05 -14.97
CA SER A 311 10.73 -24.19 -16.42
C SER A 311 10.67 -22.81 -17.10
N GLU A 312 11.10 -22.73 -18.35
CA GLU A 312 11.05 -21.49 -19.13
C GLU A 312 9.64 -20.88 -19.17
N VAL A 313 8.61 -21.71 -19.34
CA VAL A 313 7.22 -21.23 -19.32
C VAL A 313 6.87 -20.58 -17.99
N GLN A 314 7.32 -21.16 -16.86
CA GLN A 314 7.02 -20.62 -15.52
C GLN A 314 7.82 -19.35 -15.20
N LEU A 315 9.06 -19.23 -15.69
CA LEU A 315 9.84 -18.00 -15.61
C LEU A 315 9.15 -16.89 -16.43
N GLU A 316 8.67 -17.22 -17.62
CA GLU A 316 7.96 -16.28 -18.48
C GLU A 316 6.65 -15.77 -17.86
N LEU A 317 5.98 -16.58 -17.02
CA LEU A 317 4.82 -16.10 -16.26
C LEU A 317 5.20 -14.94 -15.31
N TYR A 318 6.34 -15.04 -14.62
CA TYR A 318 6.81 -13.95 -13.77
C TYR A 318 7.15 -12.70 -14.58
N LYS A 319 7.80 -12.85 -15.74
CA LYS A 319 8.13 -11.73 -16.63
C LYS A 319 6.89 -11.03 -17.18
N LYS A 320 5.88 -11.80 -17.59
CA LYS A 320 4.59 -11.25 -18.01
C LYS A 320 3.92 -10.50 -16.88
N LEU A 321 3.82 -11.11 -15.69
CA LEU A 321 3.18 -10.47 -14.55
C LEU A 321 3.95 -9.21 -14.08
N TYR A 322 5.28 -9.24 -14.12
CA TYR A 322 6.13 -8.07 -13.91
C TYR A 322 5.81 -6.95 -14.89
N ARG A 323 5.75 -7.25 -16.19
CA ARG A 323 5.40 -6.26 -17.22
C ARG A 323 4.01 -5.66 -16.99
N LEU A 324 3.02 -6.49 -16.65
CA LEU A 324 1.66 -6.03 -16.35
C LEU A 324 1.62 -5.10 -15.14
N ILE A 325 2.34 -5.42 -14.07
CA ILE A 325 2.26 -4.69 -12.80
C ILE A 325 3.21 -3.49 -12.76
N CYS A 326 4.45 -3.66 -13.20
CA CYS A 326 5.54 -2.72 -13.00
C CYS A 326 5.87 -1.85 -14.22
N GLU A 327 5.60 -2.30 -15.45
CA GLU A 327 6.02 -1.57 -16.66
C GLU A 327 4.85 -0.87 -17.39
N TRP A 328 3.77 -1.61 -17.66
CA TRP A 328 2.63 -1.07 -18.39
C TRP A 328 1.78 -0.15 -17.52
N GLN A 329 1.15 0.86 -18.12
CA GLN A 329 0.28 1.82 -17.43
C GLN A 329 0.88 2.32 -16.10
N PRO A 330 2.10 2.90 -16.10
CA PRO A 330 2.75 3.34 -14.88
C PRO A 330 1.87 4.35 -14.15
N ALA A 331 1.74 4.15 -12.84
CA ALA A 331 1.05 5.05 -11.93
C ALA A 331 1.54 4.79 -10.50
N TRP A 332 1.68 5.83 -9.68
CA TRP A 332 2.01 5.73 -8.27
C TRP A 332 0.95 4.94 -7.51
N TYR A 333 -0.33 5.18 -7.81
CA TYR A 333 -1.45 4.52 -7.15
C TYR A 333 -1.86 3.20 -7.79
N LYS A 334 -1.07 2.65 -8.72
CA LYS A 334 -1.40 1.38 -9.39
C LYS A 334 -1.55 0.19 -8.42
N SER A 335 -0.73 0.15 -7.37
CA SER A 335 -0.82 -0.83 -6.30
C SER A 335 -0.96 -0.12 -4.97
N TYR A 336 -1.99 -0.44 -4.19
CA TYR A 336 -2.33 0.27 -2.96
C TYR A 336 -2.25 -0.61 -1.72
N SER A 337 -1.68 -0.08 -0.64
CA SER A 337 -1.51 -0.80 0.63
C SER A 337 -1.36 0.20 1.79
N GLY A 338 -1.60 -0.29 3.01
CA GLY A 338 -1.57 0.51 4.23
C GLY A 338 -0.14 0.81 4.69
N ILE A 339 0.00 1.11 5.98
CA ILE A 339 1.29 1.20 6.66
C ILE A 339 1.97 -0.17 6.76
N TYR A 340 1.24 -1.28 6.81
CA TYR A 340 1.80 -2.63 6.75
C TYR A 340 1.70 -3.21 5.32
N SER A 341 2.72 -2.93 4.52
CA SER A 341 2.78 -3.32 3.10
C SER A 341 3.87 -4.34 2.77
N ASP A 342 4.41 -5.05 3.76
CA ASP A 342 5.54 -5.98 3.58
C ASP A 342 5.25 -7.00 2.47
N ASN A 343 4.09 -7.65 2.49
CA ASN A 343 3.74 -8.68 1.51
C ASN A 343 3.69 -8.12 0.08
N LEU A 344 3.16 -6.90 -0.11
CA LEU A 344 3.15 -6.24 -1.42
C LEU A 344 4.59 -5.89 -1.88
N VAL A 345 5.41 -5.33 -0.98
CA VAL A 345 6.80 -4.94 -1.31
C VAL A 345 7.64 -6.18 -1.65
N VAL A 346 7.52 -7.26 -0.88
CA VAL A 346 8.26 -8.50 -1.10
C VAL A 346 7.76 -9.21 -2.37
N PHE A 347 6.47 -9.13 -2.70
CA PHE A 347 5.94 -9.63 -3.97
C PHE A 347 6.48 -8.84 -5.17
N ASN A 348 6.49 -7.51 -5.11
CA ASN A 348 7.11 -6.69 -6.14
C ASN A 348 8.62 -6.98 -6.26
N ALA A 349 9.31 -7.23 -5.14
CA ALA A 349 10.70 -7.66 -5.15
C ALA A 349 10.86 -9.02 -5.84
N LEU A 350 9.96 -9.98 -5.60
CA LEU A 350 9.98 -11.28 -6.28
C LEU A 350 9.82 -11.13 -7.80
N LEU A 351 8.88 -10.30 -8.26
CA LEU A 351 8.69 -10.05 -9.69
C LEU A 351 9.94 -9.45 -10.33
N ASN A 352 10.53 -8.42 -9.71
CA ASN A 352 11.79 -7.82 -10.18
C ASN A 352 12.94 -8.84 -10.17
N PHE A 353 13.03 -9.65 -9.10
CA PHE A 353 14.05 -10.67 -8.98
C PHE A 353 13.88 -11.78 -10.01
N MET A 354 12.67 -12.20 -10.36
CA MET A 354 12.49 -13.20 -11.42
C MET A 354 12.73 -12.59 -12.81
N ASN A 355 12.35 -11.32 -13.00
CA ASN A 355 12.48 -10.64 -14.29
C ASN A 355 13.94 -10.40 -14.71
N HIS A 356 14.89 -10.25 -13.77
CA HIS A 356 16.28 -9.98 -14.12
C HIS A 356 16.99 -11.18 -14.78
N PHE A 357 16.47 -12.39 -14.65
CA PHE A 357 17.04 -13.58 -15.28
C PHE A 357 16.61 -13.68 -16.75
N GLU A 358 17.56 -13.91 -17.65
CA GLU A 358 17.28 -14.13 -19.06
C GLU A 358 16.68 -15.53 -19.31
N SER A 359 17.14 -16.54 -18.56
CA SER A 359 16.78 -17.96 -18.73
C SER A 359 16.85 -18.72 -17.40
N VAL A 360 16.26 -19.92 -17.34
CA VAL A 360 16.34 -20.77 -16.15
C VAL A 360 17.75 -21.32 -15.91
N GLU A 361 18.61 -21.38 -16.94
CA GLU A 361 20.01 -21.76 -16.79
C GLU A 361 20.78 -20.81 -15.87
N GLN A 362 20.50 -19.50 -15.92
CA GLN A 362 21.12 -18.52 -15.02
C GLN A 362 20.71 -18.75 -13.56
N ILE A 363 19.45 -19.11 -13.32
CA ILE A 363 18.93 -19.44 -11.99
C ILE A 363 19.62 -20.71 -11.47
N ARG A 364 19.72 -21.74 -12.33
CA ARG A 364 20.30 -23.04 -12.00
C ARG A 364 21.79 -23.00 -11.70
N ALA A 365 22.51 -22.01 -12.24
CA ALA A 365 23.94 -21.86 -12.03
C ALA A 365 24.32 -21.73 -10.55
N ASP A 366 23.44 -21.16 -9.74
CA ASP A 366 23.63 -21.01 -8.29
C ASP A 366 22.34 -21.24 -7.50
N ILE A 367 21.66 -22.34 -7.83
CA ILE A 367 20.29 -22.63 -7.36
C ILE A 367 20.15 -22.63 -5.84
N ASP A 368 21.18 -23.12 -5.13
CA ASP A 368 21.18 -23.24 -3.67
C ASP A 368 21.33 -21.86 -2.99
N MET A 369 21.91 -20.87 -3.67
CA MET A 369 22.07 -19.50 -3.15
C MET A 369 20.92 -18.56 -3.54
N GLN A 370 20.01 -18.96 -4.44
CA GLN A 370 18.95 -18.06 -4.90
C GLN A 370 18.04 -17.57 -3.77
N GLY A 371 17.77 -18.41 -2.77
CA GLY A 371 17.01 -18.01 -1.59
C GLY A 371 17.70 -16.92 -0.78
N GLU A 372 19.03 -16.98 -0.69
CA GLU A 372 19.87 -15.98 -0.01
C GLU A 372 19.93 -14.66 -0.79
N TYR A 373 20.12 -14.74 -2.10
CA TYR A 373 20.14 -13.56 -2.99
C TYR A 373 18.80 -12.84 -3.00
N PHE A 374 17.70 -13.59 -3.12
CA PHE A 374 16.37 -13.02 -3.04
C PHE A 374 16.13 -12.37 -1.67
N ASN A 375 16.51 -13.02 -0.56
CA ASN A 375 16.32 -12.46 0.77
C ASN A 375 17.08 -11.13 0.94
N ALA A 376 18.35 -11.07 0.51
CA ALA A 376 19.13 -9.83 0.56
C ALA A 376 18.46 -8.71 -0.26
N PHE A 377 18.03 -9.03 -1.49
CA PHE A 377 17.34 -8.10 -2.36
C PHE A 377 16.01 -7.61 -1.75
N ALA A 378 15.18 -8.51 -1.23
CA ALA A 378 13.90 -8.17 -0.62
C ALA A 378 14.06 -7.29 0.62
N CYS A 379 15.05 -7.57 1.48
CA CYS A 379 15.38 -6.72 2.63
C CYS A 379 15.80 -5.31 2.20
N GLU A 380 16.58 -5.17 1.13
CA GLU A 380 16.96 -3.86 0.58
C GLU A 380 15.72 -3.10 0.05
N GLN A 381 14.83 -3.78 -0.67
CA GLN A 381 13.59 -3.17 -1.17
C GLN A 381 12.69 -2.71 -0.03
N LEU A 382 12.54 -3.51 1.03
CA LEU A 382 11.80 -3.14 2.24
C LEU A 382 12.42 -1.91 2.92
N ALA A 383 13.74 -1.90 3.13
CA ALA A 383 14.43 -0.76 3.73
C ALA A 383 14.23 0.52 2.92
N ARG A 384 14.43 0.47 1.59
CA ARG A 384 14.21 1.62 0.69
C ARG A 384 12.75 2.07 0.66
N TYR A 385 11.79 1.15 0.76
CA TYR A 385 10.38 1.48 0.78
C TYR A 385 9.99 2.20 2.08
N PHE A 386 10.37 1.66 3.23
CA PHE A 386 10.01 2.25 4.52
C PHE A 386 10.79 3.52 4.84
N GLU A 387 12.01 3.67 4.34
CA GLU A 387 12.74 4.95 4.44
C GLU A 387 11.99 6.07 3.69
N ARG A 388 11.38 5.77 2.53
CA ARG A 388 10.53 6.73 1.82
C ARG A 388 9.24 7.03 2.60
N ARG A 389 8.61 6.02 3.20
CA ARG A 389 7.37 6.16 4.01
C ARG A 389 7.57 6.90 5.34
N ARG A 390 8.82 7.08 5.80
CA ARG A 390 9.12 7.93 6.97
C ARG A 390 8.81 9.40 6.70
N CYS A 391 8.92 9.85 5.47
CA CYS A 391 8.49 11.20 5.09
C CYS A 391 6.96 11.26 5.04
N LYS A 392 6.37 12.05 5.94
CA LYS A 392 4.92 12.25 6.06
C LYS A 392 4.40 13.41 5.21
N LEU A 393 5.26 14.07 4.43
CA LEU A 393 4.82 15.11 3.51
C LEU A 393 3.93 14.50 2.42
N PRO A 394 2.77 15.11 2.13
CA PRO A 394 1.92 14.63 1.05
C PRO A 394 2.64 14.80 -0.29
N ILE A 395 2.50 13.82 -1.17
CA ILE A 395 2.92 13.92 -2.56
C ILE A 395 1.69 14.32 -3.36
N GLU A 396 1.58 15.60 -3.69
CA GLU A 396 0.47 16.13 -4.48
C GLU A 396 0.96 16.44 -5.89
N PRO A 397 0.25 15.98 -6.94
CA PRO A 397 0.56 16.39 -8.30
C PRO A 397 0.34 17.90 -8.44
N VAL A 398 1.35 18.59 -8.95
CA VAL A 398 1.26 20.03 -9.22
C VAL A 398 0.41 20.23 -10.46
N ILE A 399 -0.75 20.88 -10.30
CA ILE A 399 -1.60 21.30 -11.42
C ILE A 399 -1.16 22.71 -11.83
N PRO A 400 -0.61 22.90 -13.05
CA PRO A 400 -0.22 24.22 -13.53
C PRO A 400 -1.42 25.18 -13.54
N PHE A 401 -1.19 26.40 -13.08
CA PHE A 401 -2.14 27.50 -13.18
C PHE A 401 -1.96 28.22 -14.53
N ASP A 402 -0.70 28.42 -14.93
CA ASP A 402 -0.28 28.92 -16.23
C ASP A 402 1.08 28.30 -16.62
N GLU A 403 1.74 28.80 -17.66
CA GLU A 403 3.03 28.27 -18.16
C GLU A 403 4.18 28.41 -17.15
N GLU A 404 4.09 29.36 -16.21
CA GLU A 404 5.19 29.72 -15.30
C GLU A 404 4.88 29.41 -13.83
N SER A 405 3.63 29.05 -13.52
CA SER A 405 3.15 28.95 -12.14
C SER A 405 2.09 27.88 -11.91
N TYR A 406 1.86 27.60 -10.64
CA TYR A 406 0.84 26.69 -10.13
C TYR A 406 0.19 27.26 -8.87
N LEU A 407 -0.96 26.72 -8.49
CA LEU A 407 -1.55 27.00 -7.19
C LEU A 407 -1.07 25.94 -6.19
N ASN A 408 -0.54 26.38 -5.05
CA ASN A 408 -0.21 25.47 -3.97
C ASN A 408 -1.48 24.95 -3.27
N SER A 409 -1.32 24.00 -2.33
CA SER A 409 -2.42 23.37 -1.60
C SER A 409 -3.27 24.32 -0.74
N ARG A 410 -2.84 25.58 -0.58
CA ARG A 410 -3.58 26.65 0.11
C ARG A 410 -4.11 27.71 -0.86
N GLY A 411 -4.04 27.48 -2.17
CA GLY A 411 -4.54 28.39 -3.21
C GLY A 411 -3.60 29.57 -3.52
N GLY A 412 -2.39 29.59 -2.98
CA GLY A 412 -1.40 30.63 -3.28
C GLY A 412 -0.68 30.38 -4.60
N LYS A 413 -0.56 31.43 -5.44
CA LYS A 413 0.19 31.37 -6.71
C LYS A 413 1.69 31.24 -6.44
N ALA A 414 2.28 30.12 -6.83
CA ALA A 414 3.69 29.82 -6.74
C ALA A 414 4.31 29.65 -8.14
N TYR A 415 5.49 30.22 -8.37
CA TYR A 415 6.22 30.04 -9.62
C TYR A 415 7.05 28.76 -9.62
N PHE A 416 7.21 28.12 -10.79
CA PHE A 416 8.09 26.96 -10.94
C PHE A 416 9.56 27.30 -10.65
N ASP A 417 10.02 28.48 -11.09
CA ASP A 417 11.28 29.06 -10.60
C ASP A 417 10.97 30.00 -9.44
N SER A 418 11.32 29.58 -8.24
CA SER A 418 11.06 30.34 -7.02
C SER A 418 11.67 31.74 -7.04
N MET A 419 12.71 31.98 -7.86
CA MET A 419 13.33 33.30 -8.03
C MET A 419 12.38 34.36 -8.57
N ASN A 420 11.29 33.95 -9.25
CA ASN A 420 10.24 34.85 -9.72
C ASN A 420 9.26 35.23 -8.59
N GLN A 421 9.33 34.57 -7.44
CA GLN A 421 8.51 34.90 -6.28
C GLN A 421 9.02 36.19 -5.59
N LEU A 422 8.09 37.07 -5.24
CA LEU A 422 8.40 38.27 -4.46
C LEU A 422 8.96 37.90 -3.08
N LEU A 423 9.92 38.70 -2.58
CA LEU A 423 10.36 38.61 -1.19
C LEU A 423 9.27 39.13 -0.26
N LEU A 424 9.04 38.44 0.85
CA LEU A 424 8.15 38.92 1.91
C LEU A 424 8.71 40.23 2.49
N PRO A 425 7.92 41.32 2.56
CA PRO A 425 8.39 42.61 3.05
C PRO A 425 8.55 42.59 4.58
N LEU A 426 9.75 42.22 5.03
CA LEU A 426 10.17 42.22 6.43
C LEU A 426 10.92 43.52 6.76
N HIS A 427 10.21 44.46 7.38
CA HIS A 427 10.70 45.75 7.86
C HIS A 427 11.35 45.62 9.24
N GLU A 428 12.15 46.62 9.62
CA GLU A 428 12.72 46.72 10.96
C GLU A 428 11.61 46.78 12.03
N GLY A 429 11.79 46.02 13.11
CA GLY A 429 10.75 45.76 14.11
C GLY A 429 10.11 44.38 13.93
N SER A 430 8.91 44.21 14.47
CA SER A 430 8.19 42.92 14.47
C SER A 430 6.91 43.00 13.63
N GLN A 431 6.69 41.99 12.80
CA GLN A 431 5.50 41.84 11.96
C GLN A 431 4.92 40.44 12.15
N THR A 432 3.61 40.37 12.37
CA THR A 432 2.89 39.10 12.51
C THR A 432 2.07 38.83 11.27
N PHE A 433 2.17 37.63 10.74
CA PHE A 433 1.39 37.16 9.60
C PHE A 433 0.58 35.91 9.96
N ASP A 434 -0.60 35.77 9.37
CA ASP A 434 -1.34 34.52 9.36
C ASP A 434 -0.70 33.60 8.31
N VAL A 435 0.13 32.66 8.75
CA VAL A 435 0.90 31.76 7.89
C VAL A 435 0.11 30.50 7.60
N LEU A 436 -0.09 30.20 6.32
CA LEU A 436 -0.87 29.06 5.85
C LEU A 436 0.00 27.84 5.52
N LEU A 437 1.21 28.08 5.02
CA LEU A 437 2.15 27.05 4.59
C LEU A 437 3.59 27.60 4.59
N VAL A 438 4.55 26.76 4.94
CA VAL A 438 5.99 27.02 4.82
C VAL A 438 6.63 25.84 4.10
N GLY A 439 7.55 26.11 3.18
CA GLY A 439 8.18 25.07 2.38
C GLY A 439 9.51 25.50 1.77
N VAL A 440 10.10 24.60 0.98
CA VAL A 440 11.30 24.84 0.19
C VAL A 440 11.09 24.37 -1.25
N ASP A 441 11.74 25.03 -2.20
CA ASP A 441 11.82 24.52 -3.57
C ASP A 441 12.95 23.47 -3.73
N GLN A 442 13.13 22.98 -4.97
CA GLN A 442 14.19 22.00 -5.29
C GLN A 442 15.62 22.53 -5.07
N LYS A 443 15.81 23.85 -5.01
CA LYS A 443 17.08 24.53 -4.73
C LYS A 443 17.22 24.90 -3.25
N PHE A 444 16.32 24.41 -2.39
CA PHE A 444 16.23 24.76 -0.96
C PHE A 444 15.95 26.24 -0.67
N THR A 445 15.34 26.96 -1.61
CA THR A 445 14.89 28.34 -1.42
C THR A 445 13.71 28.36 -0.45
N PRO A 446 13.76 29.15 0.64
CA PRO A 446 12.68 29.21 1.62
C PRO A 446 11.47 29.98 1.07
N ILE A 447 10.29 29.36 1.17
CA ILE A 447 9.03 29.88 0.64
C ILE A 447 7.97 29.85 1.76
N ILE A 448 7.12 30.87 1.77
CA ILE A 448 6.01 31.01 2.71
C ILE A 448 4.74 31.38 1.97
N THR A 449 3.60 30.85 2.40
CA THR A 449 2.27 31.31 1.99
C THR A 449 1.57 31.91 3.18
N ILE A 450 1.11 33.16 3.04
CA ILE A 450 0.39 33.88 4.07
C ILE A 450 -1.02 34.19 3.60
N LEU A 451 -1.94 34.40 4.54
CA LEU A 451 -3.22 35.01 4.28
C LEU A 451 -3.03 36.54 4.36
N LYS A 452 -3.22 37.22 3.24
CA LYS A 452 -3.12 38.68 3.14
C LYS A 452 -4.40 39.21 2.51
N ASP A 453 -5.07 40.10 3.23
CA ASP A 453 -6.35 40.71 2.81
C ASP A 453 -7.44 39.69 2.41
N GLY A 454 -7.40 38.48 3.00
CA GLY A 454 -8.33 37.39 2.70
C GLY A 454 -7.92 36.48 1.53
N GLU A 455 -6.79 36.77 0.88
CA GLU A 455 -6.24 35.98 -0.22
C GLU A 455 -4.95 35.25 0.20
N SER A 456 -4.74 34.04 -0.36
CA SER A 456 -3.51 33.28 -0.15
C SER A 456 -2.41 33.82 -1.07
N GLU A 457 -1.37 34.42 -0.50
CA GLU A 457 -0.23 34.97 -1.24
C GLU A 457 1.06 34.21 -0.89
N CYS A 458 1.81 33.81 -1.92
CA CYS A 458 3.09 33.11 -1.78
C CYS A 458 4.26 34.11 -1.86
N PHE A 459 5.30 33.91 -1.05
CA PHE A 459 6.49 34.74 -1.01
C PHE A 459 7.75 33.90 -0.82
N ARG A 460 8.87 34.41 -1.32
CA ARG A 460 10.20 34.00 -0.87
C ARG A 460 10.49 34.63 0.49
N LEU A 461 11.20 33.88 1.33
CA LEU A 461 11.80 34.42 2.55
C LEU A 461 13.28 34.77 2.33
N PRO A 462 13.87 35.65 3.15
CA PRO A 462 15.31 35.84 3.22
C PRO A 462 16.05 34.52 3.50
N ASN A 463 17.24 34.35 2.91
CA ASN A 463 18.02 33.12 3.05
C ASN A 463 18.47 32.89 4.50
N GLU A 464 18.58 33.94 5.31
CA GLU A 464 18.86 33.90 6.74
C GLU A 464 17.82 33.10 7.53
N LEU A 465 16.61 32.93 6.99
CA LEU A 465 15.53 32.14 7.60
C LEU A 465 15.53 30.67 7.14
N SER A 466 16.48 30.24 6.30
CA SER A 466 16.49 28.89 5.75
C SER A 466 16.60 27.81 6.83
N GLU A 467 17.36 28.03 7.91
CA GLU A 467 17.46 27.05 9.00
C GLU A 467 16.13 26.84 9.73
N TRP A 468 15.40 27.93 9.99
CA TRP A 468 14.07 27.86 10.58
C TRP A 468 13.09 27.14 9.65
N VAL A 469 13.09 27.48 8.35
CA VAL A 469 12.26 26.81 7.34
C VAL A 469 12.57 25.32 7.26
N CYS A 470 13.84 24.94 7.18
CA CYS A 470 14.25 23.54 7.17
C CYS A 470 13.82 22.80 8.44
N SER A 471 13.84 23.46 9.60
CA SER A 471 13.39 22.88 10.86
C SER A 471 11.88 22.59 10.85
N VAL A 472 11.05 23.54 10.43
CA VAL A 472 9.59 23.34 10.37
C VAL A 472 9.19 22.35 9.27
N VAL A 473 9.89 22.34 8.13
CA VAL A 473 9.69 21.33 7.06
C VAL A 473 10.11 19.95 7.57
N GLY A 474 11.22 19.85 8.31
CA GLY A 474 11.66 18.60 8.94
C GLY A 474 10.66 18.06 9.96
N MET A 475 10.01 18.94 10.73
CA MET A 475 8.91 18.58 11.63
C MET A 475 7.69 18.07 10.85
N ALA A 476 7.29 18.77 9.79
CA ALA A 476 6.18 18.35 8.92
C ALA A 476 6.46 17.01 8.23
N ALA A 477 7.72 16.77 7.82
CA ALA A 477 8.16 15.49 7.28
C ALA A 477 8.09 14.35 8.28
N ARG A 478 8.01 14.63 9.58
CA ARG A 478 7.75 13.65 10.66
C ARG A 478 6.30 13.63 11.13
N GLY A 479 5.40 14.30 10.42
CA GLY A 479 3.97 14.32 10.71
C GLY A 479 3.51 15.45 11.65
N MET A 480 4.41 16.35 12.05
CA MET A 480 4.03 17.52 12.85
C MET A 480 3.81 18.74 11.97
N ASN A 481 2.55 19.03 11.66
CA ASN A 481 2.21 20.22 10.91
C ASN A 481 1.87 21.39 11.85
N LEU A 482 2.70 22.44 11.82
CA LEU A 482 2.52 23.64 12.64
C LEU A 482 1.58 24.68 12.00
N PHE A 483 1.25 24.52 10.72
CA PHE A 483 0.51 25.51 9.93
C PHE A 483 -0.87 24.97 9.51
N PRO A 484 -1.92 25.81 9.53
CA PRO A 484 -1.89 27.27 9.63
C PRO A 484 -1.76 27.79 11.07
N THR A 485 -0.95 28.84 11.27
CA THR A 485 -0.86 29.57 12.56
C THR A 485 -0.30 30.99 12.36
N LYS A 486 -0.33 31.81 13.40
CA LYS A 486 0.30 33.12 13.40
C LYS A 486 1.80 33.01 13.65
N VAL A 487 2.58 33.73 12.87
CA VAL A 487 4.04 33.78 13.02
C VAL A 487 4.49 35.23 13.06
N THR A 488 5.30 35.55 14.05
CA THR A 488 5.92 36.87 14.18
C THR A 488 7.37 36.81 13.68
N PHE A 489 7.67 37.62 12.67
CA PHE A 489 9.02 37.83 12.17
C PHE A 489 9.53 39.15 12.75
N SER A 490 10.71 39.14 13.34
CA SER A 490 11.37 40.34 13.86
C SER A 490 12.69 40.57 13.15
N ASN A 491 12.87 41.75 12.56
CA ASN A 491 14.15 42.20 12.03
C ASN A 491 14.74 43.24 12.99
N ILE A 492 15.76 42.84 13.74
CA ILE A 492 16.42 43.68 14.75
C ILE A 492 17.88 43.81 14.34
N ASN A 493 18.31 45.03 14.02
CA ASN A 493 19.67 45.33 13.58
C ASN A 493 20.16 44.45 12.40
N GLY A 494 19.26 44.10 11.46
CA GLY A 494 19.58 43.26 10.31
C GLY A 494 19.62 41.75 10.60
N SER A 495 19.30 41.33 11.82
CA SER A 495 19.13 39.91 12.18
C SER A 495 17.66 39.55 12.23
N TYR A 496 17.30 38.41 11.65
CA TYR A 496 15.92 37.91 11.65
C TYR A 496 15.68 36.91 12.79
N TYR A 497 14.54 37.07 13.46
CA TYR A 497 14.03 36.17 14.49
C TYR A 497 12.60 35.77 14.13
N VAL A 498 12.20 34.55 14.48
CA VAL A 498 10.89 34.01 14.14
C VAL A 498 10.27 33.33 15.36
N ASP A 499 9.06 33.75 15.71
CA ASP A 499 8.26 33.20 16.81
C ASP A 499 6.94 32.66 16.25
N ILE A 500 6.66 31.38 16.50
CA ILE A 500 5.37 30.73 16.20
C ILE A 500 4.46 30.91 17.42
N LEU A 501 3.28 31.50 17.22
CA LEU A 501 2.35 31.88 18.30
C LEU A 501 1.34 30.79 18.65
#